data_AF-A0A353ZRQ2-F1
#
_entry.id   AF-A0A353ZRQ2-F1
#
_cell.length_a   1.000
_cell.length_b   1.000
_cell.length_c   1.000
_cell.angle_alpha   90.00
_cell.angle_beta   90.00
_cell.angle_gamma   90.00
#
_symmetry.space_group_name_H-M   'P 1'
#
loop_
_entity.id
_entity.type
_entity.pdbx_description
1 polymer ?
#
loop_
_entity_poly.entity_id
_entity_poly.type
_entity_poly.pdbx_seq_one_letter_code
_entity_poly.pdbx_strand_id
1 'polypeptide(L)' 'WTVDPARMATMGRNSPFAGLELPGQVVATFYKGHPTVLDGKLNTPYREPAASAAGAS' A
#
# COMPACT_ATOMS: atom_id res chain seq x y z
N TRP A 1 11.70 -11.81 6.47
CA TRP A 1 11.03 -11.70 5.14
C TRP A 1 12.10 -11.31 4.14
N THR A 2 12.24 -12.05 3.03
CA THR A 2 13.27 -11.76 2.02
C THR A 2 12.68 -10.89 0.92
N VAL A 3 13.42 -9.84 0.54
CA VAL A 3 13.00 -8.95 -0.54
C VAL A 3 13.08 -9.68 -1.89
N ASP A 4 11.92 -9.88 -2.50
CA ASP A 4 11.77 -10.39 -3.86
C ASP A 4 11.13 -9.33 -4.76
N PRO A 5 11.90 -8.68 -5.66
CA PRO A 5 11.38 -7.65 -6.56
C PRO A 5 10.24 -8.15 -7.47
N ALA A 6 10.19 -9.44 -7.79
CA ALA A 6 9.13 -10.01 -8.63
C ALA A 6 7.76 -10.06 -7.93
N ARG A 7 7.75 -9.97 -6.60
CA ARG A 7 6.52 -10.01 -5.77
C ARG A 7 6.07 -8.62 -5.31
N MET A 8 6.85 -7.57 -5.60
CA MET A 8 6.51 -6.21 -5.23
C MET A 8 5.48 -5.63 -6.21
N ALA A 9 4.59 -4.77 -5.70
CA ALA A 9 3.53 -4.15 -6.50
C ALA A 9 4.03 -3.03 -7.45
N THR A 10 5.34 -2.75 -7.47
CA THR A 10 5.93 -1.73 -8.34
C THR A 10 6.20 -2.29 -9.74
N MET A 11 6.25 -1.41 -10.75
CA MET A 11 6.52 -1.80 -12.14
C MET A 11 7.99 -2.20 -12.38
N GLY A 12 8.92 -1.64 -11.59
CA GLY A 12 10.36 -1.88 -11.73
C GLY A 12 10.84 -3.11 -10.96
N ARG A 13 11.71 -3.93 -11.59
CA ARG A 13 12.34 -5.10 -10.93
C ARG A 13 13.77 -4.86 -10.46
N ASN A 14 14.35 -3.70 -10.75
CA ASN A 14 15.69 -3.34 -10.28
C ASN A 14 15.60 -2.79 -8.85
N SER A 15 15.89 -3.63 -7.86
CA SER A 15 15.92 -3.23 -6.45
C SER A 15 17.33 -3.46 -5.89
N PRO A 16 17.98 -2.45 -5.28
CA PRO A 16 19.28 -2.63 -4.63
C PRO A 16 19.19 -3.54 -3.38
N PHE A 17 17.97 -3.86 -2.92
CA PHE A 17 17.73 -4.70 -1.75
C PHE A 17 17.38 -6.15 -2.10
N ALA A 18 17.41 -6.54 -3.38
CA ALA A 18 17.03 -7.90 -3.79
C ALA A 18 17.82 -8.97 -3.02
N GLY A 19 17.11 -9.95 -2.44
CA GLY A 19 17.71 -11.02 -1.64
C GLY A 19 18.06 -10.65 -0.20
N LEU A 20 17.89 -9.39 0.21
CA LEU A 20 18.09 -8.97 1.60
C LEU A 20 16.99 -9.55 2.49
N GLU A 21 17.39 -10.20 3.59
CA GLU A 21 16.47 -10.59 4.65
C GLU A 21 16.24 -9.43 5.60
N LEU A 22 14.97 -9.06 5.78
CA LEU A 22 14.54 -8.00 6.67
C LEU A 22 13.90 -8.58 7.95
N PRO A 23 14.08 -7.91 9.10
CA PRO A 23 13.60 -8.38 10.41
C PRO A 23 12.07 -8.36 10.54
N GLY A 24 11.36 -7.72 9.60
CA GLY A 24 9.91 -7.63 9.61
C GLY A 24 9.33 -7.29 8.24
N GLN A 25 8.01 -7.31 8.15
CA GLN A 25 7.24 -6.92 6.97
C GLN A 25 6.04 -6.06 7.38
N VAL A 26 5.59 -5.19 6.47
CA VAL A 26 4.37 -4.40 6.68
C VAL A 26 3.15 -5.32 6.51
N VAL A 27 2.32 -5.42 7.54
CA VAL A 27 1.08 -6.21 7.51
C VAL A 27 -0.17 -5.34 7.36
N ALA A 28 -0.12 -4.07 7.75
CA ALA A 28 -1.22 -3.13 7.59
C ALA A 28 -0.73 -1.68 7.44
N THR A 29 -1.39 -0.93 6.55
CA THR A 29 -1.19 0.52 6.36
C THR A 29 -2.54 1.18 6.18
N PHE A 30 -2.80 2.26 6.91
CA PHE A 30 -4.07 3.01 6.84
C PHE A 30 -3.83 4.42 6.33
N TYR A 31 -4.70 4.88 5.43
CA TYR A 31 -4.74 6.25 4.92
C TYR A 31 -6.17 6.79 5.08
N LYS A 32 -6.35 7.91 5.81
CA LYS A 32 -7.67 8.47 6.14
C LYS A 32 -8.65 7.42 6.73
N GLY A 33 -8.14 6.50 7.56
CA GLY A 33 -8.91 5.40 8.14
C GLY A 33 -9.19 4.23 7.20
N HIS A 34 -8.85 4.32 5.91
CA HIS A 34 -8.98 3.23 4.95
C HIS A 34 -7.71 2.38 4.88
N PRO A 35 -7.78 1.05 5.08
CA PRO A 35 -6.61 0.18 4.97
C PRO A 35 -6.20 0.06 3.50
N THR A 36 -5.05 0.61 3.12
CA THR A 36 -4.46 0.45 1.77
C THR A 36 -3.63 -0.83 1.65
N VAL A 37 -3.16 -1.35 2.79
CA VAL A 37 -2.59 -2.71 2.92
C VAL A 37 -3.24 -3.36 4.13
N LEU A 38 -3.63 -4.64 4.01
CA LEU A 38 -4.15 -5.46 5.09
C LEU A 38 -3.71 -6.92 4.90
N ASP A 39 -3.37 -7.62 5.99
CA ASP A 39 -2.81 -8.98 5.97
C ASP A 39 -1.60 -9.15 5.05
N GLY A 40 -0.79 -8.09 4.92
CA GLY A 40 0.37 -8.05 4.03
C GLY A 40 0.02 -8.03 2.54
N LYS A 41 -1.23 -7.70 2.17
CA LYS A 41 -1.71 -7.64 0.78
C LYS A 41 -2.22 -6.25 0.45
N LEU A 42 -2.07 -5.85 -0.81
CA LEU A 42 -2.65 -4.62 -1.32
C LEU A 42 -4.18 -4.71 -1.23
N ASN A 43 -4.80 -3.67 -0.67
CA ASN A 43 -6.24 -3.53 -0.61
C ASN A 43 -6.74 -2.57 -1.71
N THR A 44 -8.03 -2.24 -1.70
CA THR A 44 -8.61 -1.29 -2.64
C THR A 44 -8.04 0.12 -2.45
N PRO A 45 -7.99 0.93 -3.53
CA PRO A 45 -7.66 2.35 -3.40
C PRO A 45 -8.69 3.07 -2.53
N TYR A 46 -8.22 3.96 -1.68
CA TYR A 46 -9.11 4.90 -1.01
C TYR A 46 -9.76 5.81 -2.06
N ARG A 47 -11.09 5.89 -2.03
CA ARG A 47 -11.85 6.83 -2.86
C ARG A 47 -12.14 8.06 -2.01
N GLU A 48 -11.74 9.22 -2.51
CA GLU A 48 -12.16 10.47 -1.88
C GLU A 48 -13.70 10.53 -1.96
N PRO A 49 -14.39 10.87 -0.86
CA PRO A 49 -15.81 11.17 -0.95
C PRO A 49 -15.98 12.29 -1.96
N ALA A 50 -17.01 12.18 -2.80
CA ALA A 50 -17.40 13.29 -3.65
C ALA A 50 -17.49 14.53 -2.74
N ALA A 51 -16.80 15.61 -3.12
CA ALA A 51 -16.86 16.86 -2.37
C ALA A 51 -18.35 17.14 -2.16
N SER A 52 -18.77 17.19 -0.89
CA SER A 52 -20.16 17.50 -0.58
C SER A 52 -20.50 18.76 -1.34
N ALA A 53 -21.61 18.75 -2.09
CA ALA A 53 -22.17 19.94 -2.69
C ALA A 53 -22.65 20.86 -1.55
N ALA A 54 -21.69 21.46 -0.85
CA ALA A 54 -21.88 22.33 0.29
C ALA A 54 -21.78 23.77 -0.20
N GLY A 55 -22.91 24.21 -0.72
CA GLY A 55 -23.21 25.58 -1.12
C GLY A 55 -24.70 25.71 -1.43
N ALA A 56 -25.56 25.08 -0.63
CA ALA A 56 -27.01 25.23 -0.69
C ALA A 56 -27.58 25.11 0.73
N SER A 57 -27.46 26.20 1.48
CA SER A 57 -28.42 26.70 2.48
C SER A 57 -28.06 28.14 2.79
#